data_AF-A0A7H9AYA1-F1
#
_entry.id   AF-A0A7H9AYA1-F1
#
_cell.length_a   1.000
_cell.length_b   1.000
_cell.length_c   1.000
_cell.angle_alpha   90.00
_cell.angle_beta   90.00
_cell.angle_gamma   90.00
#
_symmetry.space_group_name_H-M   'P 1'
#
loop_
_entity.id
_entity.type
_entity.pdbx_description
1 polymer ?
#
loop_
_entity_poly.entity_id
_entity_poly.type
_entity_poly.pdbx_seq_one_letter_code
_entity_poly.pdbx_strand_id
1 'polypeptide(L)'
;MRMSGIEEFQNVALGPFQKHRQLSIREAEIISLEIIELLCDSHCKDEATLKYLARLITPATYQDLLDERNLNKKCGYPMCNRQPERLRDPFSIDYTTKRFLWENNPYAYLSIYCSKFHFRCSQFYEVQLSDEALFARTGVHLVHNSPQEKKEIDEKYRIELFEELLRQKASEDDIKSLIAGLRKLGINNGANQEHKDDDQEMEEDLSKWLAEINIIENDKPSILGDLTKDDDE
;
A
#
# COMPACT_ATOMS: atom_id res chain seq x y z
N MET A 1 19.55 1.07 3.86
CA MET A 1 18.28 1.53 4.46
C MET A 1 17.79 0.41 5.37
N ARG A 2 17.57 0.69 6.67
CA ARG A 2 17.26 -0.35 7.66
C ARG A 2 15.80 -0.80 7.50
N MET A 3 15.59 -2.11 7.44
CA MET A 3 14.28 -2.75 7.42
C MET A 3 14.12 -3.51 8.72
N SER A 4 12.99 -3.31 9.40
CA SER A 4 12.71 -3.98 10.66
C SER A 4 11.73 -5.11 10.47
N GLY A 5 12.12 -6.30 10.91
CA GLY A 5 11.31 -7.52 10.90
C GLY A 5 10.87 -7.91 12.30
N ILE A 6 9.94 -8.87 12.40
CA ILE A 6 9.40 -9.36 13.68
C ILE A 6 10.50 -9.73 14.68
N GLU A 7 11.54 -10.42 14.24
CA GLU A 7 12.66 -10.84 15.11
C GLU A 7 13.39 -9.65 15.75
N GLU A 8 13.52 -8.53 15.04
CA GLU A 8 14.17 -7.33 15.58
C GLU A 8 13.33 -6.72 16.70
N PHE A 9 12.01 -6.61 16.52
CA PHE A 9 11.10 -6.16 17.57
C PHE A 9 11.08 -7.09 18.79
N GLN A 10 11.12 -8.40 18.55
CA GLN A 10 11.16 -9.39 19.63
C GLN A 10 12.44 -9.28 20.45
N ASN A 11 13.59 -9.07 19.80
CA ASN A 11 14.88 -9.00 20.48
C ASN A 11 15.08 -7.65 21.19
N VAL A 12 14.76 -6.54 20.54
CA VAL A 12 15.04 -5.18 21.05
C VAL A 12 13.96 -4.74 22.01
N ALA A 13 12.70 -4.68 21.58
CA ALA A 13 11.61 -4.12 22.38
C ALA A 13 11.07 -5.10 23.43
N LEU A 14 10.93 -6.38 23.08
CA LEU A 14 10.24 -7.36 23.94
C LEU A 14 11.20 -8.22 24.79
N GLY A 15 12.45 -8.38 24.38
CA GLY A 15 13.44 -9.27 25.01
C GLY A 15 13.58 -9.13 26.53
N PRO A 16 13.61 -7.91 27.09
CA PRO A 16 13.74 -7.71 28.54
C PRO A 16 12.53 -8.19 29.37
N PHE A 17 11.34 -8.28 28.77
CA PHE A 17 10.07 -8.42 29.50
C PHE A 17 9.48 -9.84 29.46
N GLN A 18 10.29 -10.86 29.15
CA GLN A 18 9.82 -12.24 28.97
C GLN A 18 9.54 -13.01 30.28
N LYS A 19 9.80 -12.41 31.44
CA LYS A 19 9.74 -13.12 32.74
C LYS A 19 8.33 -13.20 33.33
N HIS A 20 7.42 -12.32 32.93
CA HIS A 20 6.08 -12.21 33.52
C HIS A 20 5.01 -12.05 32.45
N ARG A 21 3.80 -12.56 32.74
CA ARG A 21 2.65 -12.49 31.81
C ARG A 21 1.99 -11.13 31.75
N GLN A 22 2.09 -10.33 32.82
CA GLN A 22 1.37 -9.07 32.97
C GLN A 22 2.35 -7.91 33.06
N LEU A 23 2.36 -7.05 32.05
CA LEU A 23 3.22 -5.85 32.05
C LEU A 23 2.73 -4.85 33.10
N SER A 24 3.68 -4.16 33.71
CA SER A 24 3.41 -2.91 34.41
C SER A 24 3.22 -1.76 33.41
N ILE A 25 2.61 -0.66 33.86
CA ILE A 25 2.40 0.55 33.04
C ILE A 25 3.73 1.04 32.46
N ARG A 26 4.77 1.13 33.31
CA ARG A 26 6.11 1.59 32.91
C ARG A 26 6.75 0.69 31.85
N GLU A 27 6.60 -0.63 31.96
CA GLU A 27 7.17 -1.55 30.98
C GLU A 27 6.45 -1.45 29.63
N ALA A 28 5.13 -1.28 29.65
CA ALA A 28 4.36 -1.05 28.44
C ALA A 28 4.77 0.26 27.75
N GLU A 29 4.97 1.35 28.50
CA GLU A 29 5.48 2.62 27.96
C GLU A 29 6.85 2.46 27.31
N ILE A 30 7.78 1.75 27.96
CA ILE A 30 9.11 1.47 27.40
C ILE A 30 8.98 0.68 26.08
N ILE A 31 8.15 -0.37 26.04
CA ILE A 31 7.93 -1.14 24.81
C ILE A 31 7.37 -0.25 23.69
N SER A 32 6.40 0.62 24.00
CA SER A 32 5.84 1.55 23.00
C SER A 32 6.89 2.51 22.46
N LEU A 33 7.74 3.07 23.32
CA LEU A 33 8.84 3.96 22.91
C LEU A 33 9.87 3.24 22.03
N GLU A 34 10.30 2.04 22.41
CA GLU A 34 11.24 1.23 21.63
C GLU A 34 10.70 0.88 20.24
N ILE A 35 9.39 0.58 20.13
CA ILE A 35 8.73 0.35 18.84
C ILE A 35 8.77 1.62 17.97
N ILE A 36 8.48 2.78 18.56
CA ILE A 36 8.51 4.07 17.86
C ILE A 36 9.93 4.38 17.40
N GLU A 37 10.94 4.23 18.26
CA GLU A 37 12.35 4.49 17.94
C GLU A 37 12.85 3.59 16.81
N LEU A 38 12.49 2.30 16.83
CA LEU A 38 12.83 1.40 15.73
C LEU A 38 12.21 1.86 14.41
N LEU A 39 10.94 2.29 14.43
CA LEU A 39 10.18 2.63 13.22
C LEU A 39 10.28 4.09 12.78
N CYS A 40 10.88 4.99 13.54
CA CYS A 40 10.93 6.41 13.17
C CYS A 40 11.82 6.65 11.94
N ASP A 41 12.93 5.93 11.82
CA ASP A 41 13.85 6.01 10.66
C ASP A 41 13.84 4.75 9.76
N SER A 42 13.41 3.61 10.30
CA SER A 42 13.29 2.37 9.53
C SER A 42 11.93 2.22 8.82
N HIS A 43 11.69 1.08 8.19
CA HIS A 43 10.37 0.68 7.69
C HIS A 43 10.17 -0.82 7.92
N CYS A 44 8.91 -1.24 8.00
CA CYS A 44 8.57 -2.65 8.12
C CYS A 44 9.07 -3.43 6.90
N LYS A 45 9.69 -4.58 7.15
CA LYS A 45 10.22 -5.45 6.09
C LYS A 45 9.12 -6.03 5.21
N ASP A 46 8.00 -6.38 5.83
CA ASP A 46 6.93 -7.16 5.24
C ASP A 46 5.59 -6.90 5.95
N GLU A 47 4.50 -7.24 5.26
CA GLU A 47 3.13 -7.05 5.74
C GLU A 47 2.85 -7.83 7.02
N ALA A 48 3.48 -9.00 7.19
CA ALA A 48 3.34 -9.78 8.42
C ALA A 48 3.95 -9.06 9.64
N THR A 49 5.05 -8.31 9.46
CA THR A 49 5.61 -7.48 10.51
C THR A 49 4.65 -6.36 10.90
N LEU A 50 4.03 -5.68 9.93
CA LEU A 50 3.06 -4.64 10.23
C LEU A 50 1.83 -5.21 10.96
N LYS A 51 1.33 -6.37 10.53
CA LYS A 51 0.24 -7.10 11.21
C LYS A 51 0.61 -7.51 12.63
N TYR A 52 1.83 -7.99 12.82
CA TYR A 52 2.35 -8.34 14.13
C TYR A 52 2.35 -7.16 15.10
N LEU A 53 2.68 -5.95 14.62
CA LEU A 53 2.73 -4.75 15.46
C LEU A 53 1.35 -4.30 15.95
N ALA A 54 0.26 -4.62 15.25
CA ALA A 54 -1.09 -4.21 15.61
C ALA A 54 -1.49 -4.63 17.04
N ARG A 55 -1.02 -5.79 17.51
CA ARG A 55 -1.26 -6.26 18.88
C ARG A 55 -0.44 -5.53 19.95
N LEU A 56 0.58 -4.76 19.56
CA LEU A 56 1.49 -4.05 20.46
C LEU A 56 1.23 -2.54 20.52
N ILE A 57 0.44 -1.98 19.61
CA ILE A 57 0.20 -0.53 19.54
C ILE A 57 -1.29 -0.19 19.66
N THR A 58 -1.56 1.06 20.02
CA THR A 58 -2.89 1.67 20.05
C THR A 58 -3.00 2.73 18.94
N PRO A 59 -4.20 3.22 18.60
CA PRO A 59 -4.33 4.37 17.70
C PRO A 59 -3.50 5.58 18.14
N ALA A 60 -3.45 5.89 19.44
CA ALA A 60 -2.64 6.98 19.98
C ALA A 60 -1.14 6.76 19.71
N THR A 61 -0.62 5.57 20.05
CA THR A 61 0.78 5.20 19.77
C THR A 61 1.09 5.24 18.27
N TYR A 62 0.12 4.88 17.43
CA TYR A 62 0.27 4.95 15.98
C TYR A 62 0.35 6.40 15.48
N GLN A 63 -0.46 7.32 16.01
CA GLN A 63 -0.38 8.74 15.70
C GLN A 63 0.97 9.34 16.10
N ASP A 64 1.48 9.00 17.30
CA ASP A 64 2.81 9.42 17.73
C ASP A 64 3.89 8.91 16.75
N LEU A 65 3.78 7.65 16.31
CA LEU A 65 4.67 7.10 15.29
C LEU A 65 4.59 7.87 13.96
N LEU A 66 3.39 8.28 13.52
CA LEU A 66 3.24 9.08 12.31
C LEU A 66 3.98 10.42 12.43
N ASP A 67 3.81 11.12 13.55
CA ASP A 67 4.46 12.41 13.80
C ASP A 67 6.00 12.25 13.86
N GLU A 68 6.52 11.25 14.57
CA GLU A 68 7.97 10.97 14.66
C GLU A 68 8.59 10.59 13.31
N ARG A 69 7.88 9.79 12.51
CA ARG A 69 8.32 9.48 11.13
C ARG A 69 8.36 10.73 10.27
N ASN A 70 7.38 11.62 10.41
CA ASN A 70 7.33 12.86 9.65
C ASN A 70 8.43 13.84 10.05
N LEU A 71 8.77 13.90 11.34
CA LEU A 71 9.92 14.65 11.83
C LEU A 71 11.22 14.16 11.19
N ASN A 72 11.34 12.84 10.99
CA ASN A 72 12.44 12.19 10.25
C ASN A 72 12.29 12.25 8.71
N LYS A 73 11.35 13.04 8.19
CA LYS A 73 11.06 13.19 6.75
C LYS A 73 10.71 11.87 6.06
N LYS A 74 10.05 10.96 6.77
CA LYS A 74 9.54 9.70 6.24
C LYS A 74 8.03 9.77 6.09
N CYS A 75 7.50 9.09 5.08
CA CYS A 75 6.08 8.88 4.90
C CYS A 75 5.52 8.16 6.14
N GLY A 76 4.38 8.65 6.64
CA GLY A 76 3.74 8.13 7.85
C GLY A 76 3.46 6.63 7.80
N TYR A 77 3.07 6.08 6.64
CA TYR A 77 2.81 4.64 6.52
C TYR A 77 4.09 3.80 6.80
N PRO A 78 4.10 2.90 7.81
CA PRO A 78 5.33 2.22 8.26
C PRO A 78 5.99 1.27 7.25
N MET A 79 5.25 0.82 6.24
CA MET A 79 5.80 0.02 5.12
C MET A 79 6.54 0.89 4.09
N CYS A 80 6.30 2.20 4.11
CA CYS A 80 6.86 3.12 3.14
C CYS A 80 8.20 3.68 3.64
N ASN A 81 9.11 3.87 2.69
CA ASN A 81 10.43 4.42 2.95
C ASN A 81 10.69 5.72 2.16
N ARG A 82 9.68 6.20 1.45
CA ARG A 82 9.69 7.49 0.74
C ARG A 82 9.44 8.64 1.72
N GLN A 83 9.78 9.85 1.32
CA GLN A 83 9.44 11.07 2.07
C GLN A 83 7.98 11.47 1.82
N PRO A 84 7.35 12.28 2.71
CA PRO A 84 6.08 12.92 2.40
C PRO A 84 6.20 13.80 1.14
N GLU A 85 5.12 13.94 0.39
CA GLU A 85 5.13 14.72 -0.86
C GLU A 85 5.41 16.21 -0.59
N ARG A 86 4.92 16.73 0.54
CA ARG A 86 5.12 18.11 0.96
C ARG A 86 5.77 18.15 2.33
N LEU A 87 7.06 18.47 2.36
CA LEU A 87 7.74 18.70 3.64
C LEU A 87 7.16 19.95 4.31
N ARG A 88 6.70 19.80 5.55
CA ARG A 88 6.33 20.92 6.42
C ARG A 88 7.29 20.97 7.59
N ASP A 89 7.59 22.19 8.02
CA ASP A 89 8.25 22.42 9.29
C ASP A 89 7.22 22.33 10.42
N PRO A 90 7.34 21.36 11.35
CA PRO A 90 6.41 21.19 12.47
C PRO A 90 6.29 22.43 13.36
N PHE A 91 7.32 23.29 13.41
CA PHE A 91 7.37 24.47 14.27
C PHE A 91 6.89 25.76 13.57
N SER A 92 6.62 25.69 12.27
CA SER A 92 6.28 26.87 11.46
C SER A 92 4.81 27.28 11.54
N ILE A 93 3.92 26.41 12.02
CA ILE A 93 2.47 26.60 11.95
C ILE A 93 1.85 26.22 13.29
N ASP A 94 1.03 27.13 13.84
CA ASP A 94 0.25 26.87 15.05
C ASP A 94 -0.67 25.67 14.90
N TYR A 95 -0.92 24.96 16.00
CA TYR A 95 -1.77 23.78 16.04
C TYR A 95 -3.18 24.02 15.48
N THR A 96 -3.76 25.20 15.75
CA THR A 96 -5.07 25.62 15.24
C THR A 96 -5.09 25.69 13.71
N THR A 97 -4.05 26.26 13.12
CA THR A 97 -3.87 26.38 11.67
C THR A 97 -3.57 25.02 11.02
N LYS A 98 -2.78 24.15 11.68
CA LYS A 98 -2.56 22.76 11.24
C LYS A 98 -3.89 22.01 11.13
N ARG A 99 -4.73 22.09 12.17
CA ARG A 99 -6.04 21.43 12.21
C ARG A 99 -7.01 22.00 11.18
N PHE A 100 -7.09 23.32 11.05
CA PHE A 100 -7.91 23.98 10.03
C PHE A 100 -7.53 23.50 8.62
N LEU A 101 -6.23 23.39 8.33
CA LEU A 101 -5.76 22.89 7.04
C LEU A 101 -6.12 21.41 6.84
N TRP A 102 -6.07 20.59 7.88
CA TRP A 102 -6.49 19.19 7.82
C TRP A 102 -7.98 19.01 7.51
N GLU A 103 -8.84 19.83 8.12
CA GLU A 103 -10.29 19.75 7.94
C GLU A 103 -10.74 20.32 6.59
N ASN A 104 -10.08 21.37 6.08
CA ASN A 104 -10.54 22.13 4.91
C ASN A 104 -9.73 21.91 3.63
N ASN A 105 -8.55 21.29 3.69
CA ASN A 105 -7.72 21.04 2.52
C ASN A 105 -7.74 19.55 2.14
N PRO A 106 -8.30 19.18 0.97
CA PRO A 106 -8.31 17.79 0.53
C PRO A 106 -6.90 17.23 0.29
N TYR A 107 -5.86 18.06 0.22
CA TYR A 107 -4.46 17.67 0.04
C TYR A 107 -3.63 17.74 1.33
N ALA A 108 -4.25 17.94 2.50
CA ALA A 108 -3.53 18.02 3.78
C ALA A 108 -2.70 16.76 4.08
N TYR A 109 -3.19 15.58 3.68
CA TYR A 109 -2.49 14.31 3.87
C TYR A 109 -1.11 14.26 3.19
N LEU A 110 -0.85 15.08 2.16
CA LEU A 110 0.45 15.11 1.47
C LEU A 110 1.60 15.62 2.34
N SER A 111 1.29 16.30 3.46
CA SER A 111 2.32 16.65 4.43
C SER A 111 2.72 15.52 5.37
N ILE A 112 1.94 14.43 5.40
CA ILE A 112 2.20 13.25 6.25
C ILE A 112 2.61 12.03 5.42
N TYR A 113 2.09 11.93 4.20
CA TYR A 113 2.23 10.76 3.34
C TYR A 113 2.80 11.13 1.98
N CYS A 114 3.47 10.17 1.33
CA CYS A 114 3.98 10.34 -0.03
C CYS A 114 2.87 10.28 -1.09
N SER A 115 1.69 9.73 -0.78
CA SER A 115 0.61 9.56 -1.75
C SER A 115 -0.75 9.37 -1.06
N LYS A 116 -1.83 9.59 -1.82
CA LYS A 116 -3.20 9.30 -1.38
C LYS A 116 -3.39 7.82 -1.05
N PHE A 117 -2.67 6.93 -1.75
CA PHE A 117 -2.71 5.50 -1.51
C PHE A 117 -2.22 5.15 -0.09
N HIS A 118 -1.03 5.62 0.30
CA HIS A 118 -0.51 5.36 1.64
C HIS A 118 -1.28 6.07 2.75
N PHE A 119 -1.89 7.22 2.46
CA PHE A 119 -2.86 7.82 3.37
C PHE A 119 -4.03 6.86 3.65
N ARG A 120 -4.59 6.22 2.61
CA ARG A 120 -5.66 5.23 2.78
C ARG A 120 -5.19 3.96 3.47
N CYS A 121 -4.02 3.43 3.13
CA CYS A 121 -3.45 2.26 3.83
C CYS A 121 -3.26 2.53 5.32
N SER A 122 -2.69 3.69 5.66
CA SER A 122 -2.44 4.11 7.05
C SER A 122 -3.74 4.32 7.81
N GLN A 123 -4.71 5.04 7.23
CA GLN A 123 -6.03 5.22 7.83
C GLN A 123 -6.77 3.90 8.04
N PHE A 124 -6.71 3.00 7.06
CA PHE A 124 -7.34 1.68 7.14
C PHE A 124 -6.72 0.81 8.24
N TYR A 125 -5.40 0.86 8.38
CA TYR A 125 -4.68 0.18 9.45
C TYR A 125 -5.05 0.74 10.84
N GLU A 126 -5.05 2.07 10.99
CA GLU A 126 -5.29 2.75 12.27
C GLU A 126 -6.66 2.43 12.88
N VAL A 127 -7.73 2.46 12.08
CA VAL A 127 -9.11 2.24 12.56
C VAL A 127 -9.38 0.81 13.06
N GLN A 128 -8.48 -0.13 12.77
CA GLN A 128 -8.56 -1.52 13.24
C GLN A 128 -7.76 -1.76 14.52
N LEU A 129 -6.94 -0.80 14.97
CA LEU A 129 -6.15 -0.95 16.17
C LEU A 129 -7.04 -0.91 17.42
N SER A 130 -6.71 -1.74 18.40
CA SER A 130 -7.42 -1.74 19.69
C SER A 130 -7.07 -0.51 20.52
N ASP A 131 -8.09 0.13 21.10
CA ASP A 131 -7.94 1.20 22.10
C ASP A 131 -7.48 0.67 23.47
N GLU A 132 -7.50 -0.65 23.67
CA GLU A 132 -7.06 -1.28 24.92
C GLU A 132 -5.57 -0.98 25.15
N ALA A 133 -5.22 -0.39 26.29
CA ALA A 133 -3.85 -0.04 26.63
C ALA A 133 -2.93 -1.27 26.63
N LEU A 134 -1.69 -1.14 26.17
CA LEU A 134 -0.76 -2.26 26.00
C LEU A 134 -0.57 -3.09 27.28
N PHE A 135 -0.47 -2.46 28.45
CA PHE A 135 -0.30 -3.19 29.71
C PHE A 135 -1.50 -4.09 30.03
N ALA A 136 -2.73 -3.74 29.62
CA ALA A 136 -3.91 -4.57 29.84
C ALA A 136 -3.94 -5.83 28.96
N ARG A 137 -3.14 -5.86 27.89
CA ARG A 137 -3.05 -6.98 26.95
C ARG A 137 -2.13 -8.07 27.50
N THR A 138 -2.60 -8.89 28.43
CA THR A 138 -1.80 -9.94 29.07
C THR A 138 -1.19 -10.91 28.05
N GLY A 139 0.12 -11.10 28.10
CA GLY A 139 0.85 -12.10 27.30
C GLY A 139 1.15 -11.73 25.85
N VAL A 140 0.76 -10.55 25.35
CA VAL A 140 1.03 -10.18 23.94
C VAL A 140 2.50 -9.92 23.63
N HIS A 141 3.30 -9.57 24.64
CA HIS A 141 4.74 -9.31 24.55
C HIS A 141 5.59 -10.57 24.65
N LEU A 142 5.00 -11.71 25.02
CA LEU A 142 5.73 -12.96 25.18
C LEU A 142 6.03 -13.61 23.82
N VAL A 143 7.30 -13.95 23.59
CA VAL A 143 7.77 -14.58 22.36
C VAL A 143 7.40 -16.07 22.33
N HIS A 144 7.53 -16.73 23.49
CA HIS A 144 7.23 -18.14 23.67
C HIS A 144 5.87 -18.32 24.36
N ASN A 145 4.79 -18.15 23.60
CA ASN A 145 3.44 -18.49 24.05
C ASN A 145 3.06 -19.92 23.67
N SER A 146 2.12 -20.51 24.41
CA SER A 146 1.52 -21.78 23.99
C SER A 146 0.83 -21.60 22.62
N PRO A 147 0.74 -22.66 21.79
CA PRO A 147 0.09 -22.55 20.48
C PRO A 147 -1.37 -22.10 20.56
N GLN A 148 -2.05 -22.39 21.68
CA GLN A 148 -3.43 -21.96 21.94
C GLN A 148 -3.50 -20.46 22.22
N GLU A 149 -2.70 -19.95 23.17
CA GLU A 149 -2.64 -18.52 23.48
C GLU A 149 -2.21 -17.69 22.27
N LYS A 150 -1.28 -18.21 21.45
CA LYS A 150 -0.86 -17.52 20.23
C LYS A 150 -2.03 -17.35 19.25
N LYS A 151 -2.84 -18.40 19.05
CA LYS A 151 -4.03 -18.31 18.19
C LYS A 151 -5.06 -17.33 18.73
N GLU A 152 -5.32 -17.35 20.02
CA GLU A 152 -6.28 -16.42 20.65
C GLU A 152 -5.84 -14.95 20.51
N ILE A 153 -4.54 -14.67 20.70
CA ILE A 153 -3.97 -13.33 20.51
C ILE A 153 -4.05 -12.92 19.03
N ASP A 154 -3.66 -13.81 18.12
CA ASP A 154 -3.64 -13.52 16.69
C ASP A 154 -5.07 -13.34 16.15
N GLU A 155 -6.08 -14.03 16.70
CA GLU A 155 -7.49 -13.82 16.38
C GLU A 155 -8.03 -12.52 16.97
N LYS A 156 -7.71 -12.19 18.23
CA LYS A 156 -8.18 -10.97 18.90
C LYS A 156 -7.67 -9.69 18.25
N TYR A 157 -6.40 -9.68 17.83
CA TYR A 157 -5.74 -8.51 17.23
C TYR A 157 -5.50 -8.70 15.72
N ARG A 158 -6.30 -9.56 15.08
CA ARG A 158 -6.24 -9.75 13.64
C ARG A 158 -6.60 -8.45 12.94
N ILE A 159 -5.76 -8.05 12.00
CA ILE A 159 -6.03 -6.91 11.13
C ILE A 159 -5.80 -7.28 9.66
N GLU A 160 -6.43 -6.53 8.79
CA GLU A 160 -6.29 -6.66 7.34
C GLU A 160 -5.64 -5.40 6.78
N LEU A 161 -4.79 -5.55 5.76
CA LEU A 161 -4.18 -4.39 5.10
C LEU A 161 -5.00 -3.97 3.89
N PHE A 162 -5.02 -2.68 3.60
CA PHE A 162 -5.82 -2.16 2.50
C PHE A 162 -5.35 -2.70 1.15
N GLU A 163 -4.03 -2.77 0.95
CA GLU A 163 -3.39 -3.34 -0.22
C GLU A 163 -3.69 -4.84 -0.41
N GLU A 164 -3.92 -5.59 0.67
CA GLU A 164 -4.33 -6.99 0.58
C GLU A 164 -5.74 -7.11 0.03
N LEU A 165 -6.66 -6.29 0.55
CA LEU A 165 -8.05 -6.25 0.08
C LEU A 165 -8.13 -5.81 -1.38
N LEU A 166 -7.29 -4.85 -1.79
CA LEU A 166 -7.17 -4.47 -3.20
C LEU A 166 -6.61 -5.59 -4.06
N ARG A 167 -5.59 -6.32 -3.61
CA ARG A 167 -5.07 -7.49 -4.36
C ARG A 167 -6.09 -8.61 -4.47
N GLN A 168 -6.91 -8.85 -3.44
CA GLN A 168 -7.97 -9.85 -3.50
C GLN A 168 -9.06 -9.46 -4.50
N LYS A 169 -9.48 -8.19 -4.52
CA LYS A 169 -10.48 -7.69 -5.47
C LYS A 169 -9.95 -7.60 -6.91
N ALA A 170 -8.71 -7.13 -7.07
CA ALA A 170 -8.02 -7.09 -8.36
C ALA A 170 -7.75 -8.48 -8.91
N SER A 171 -7.43 -9.45 -8.05
CA SER A 171 -7.13 -10.84 -8.42
C SER A 171 -8.23 -11.49 -9.25
N GLU A 172 -9.49 -11.11 -9.11
CA GLU A 172 -10.54 -11.80 -9.86
C GLU A 172 -10.65 -11.30 -11.31
N ASP A 173 -10.50 -9.99 -11.54
CA ASP A 173 -10.71 -9.37 -12.85
C ASP A 173 -9.39 -9.03 -13.57
N ASP A 174 -8.38 -8.58 -12.84
CA ASP A 174 -7.07 -8.25 -13.41
C ASP A 174 -6.26 -9.51 -13.74
N ILE A 175 -6.41 -10.61 -12.99
CA ILE A 175 -5.78 -11.89 -13.40
C ILE A 175 -6.41 -12.38 -14.71
N LYS A 176 -7.72 -12.25 -14.89
CA LYS A 176 -8.37 -12.58 -16.17
C LYS A 176 -7.85 -11.69 -17.30
N SER A 177 -7.68 -10.39 -17.04
CA SER A 177 -7.15 -9.42 -18.01
C SER A 177 -5.66 -9.65 -18.31
N LEU A 178 -4.84 -9.99 -17.31
CA LEU A 178 -3.42 -10.36 -17.47
C LEU A 178 -3.27 -11.69 -18.19
N ILE A 179 -4.08 -12.71 -17.89
CA ILE A 179 -4.11 -13.98 -18.63
C ILE A 179 -4.55 -13.73 -20.08
N ALA A 180 -5.56 -12.90 -20.30
CA ALA A 180 -5.99 -12.53 -21.65
C ALA A 180 -4.89 -11.76 -22.40
N GLY A 181 -4.20 -10.82 -21.72
CA GLY A 181 -3.05 -10.12 -22.26
C GLY A 181 -1.87 -11.04 -22.59
N LEU A 182 -1.57 -12.02 -21.73
CA LEU A 182 -0.53 -13.02 -21.96
C LEU A 182 -0.88 -14.00 -23.09
N ARG A 183 -2.16 -14.39 -23.22
CA ARG A 183 -2.67 -15.16 -24.37
C ARG A 183 -2.56 -14.36 -25.66
N LYS A 184 -2.91 -13.07 -25.62
CA LYS A 184 -2.78 -12.15 -26.75
C LYS A 184 -1.32 -11.89 -27.15
N LEU A 185 -0.39 -12.03 -26.22
CA LEU A 185 1.06 -11.93 -26.45
C LEU A 185 1.72 -13.26 -26.84
N GLY A 186 0.95 -14.34 -27.05
CA GLY A 186 1.43 -15.58 -27.65
C GLY A 186 2.37 -16.43 -26.79
N ILE A 187 2.43 -16.20 -25.47
CA ILE A 187 3.31 -17.00 -24.59
C ILE A 187 2.59 -18.28 -24.15
N ASN A 188 2.48 -19.24 -25.07
CA ASN A 188 2.18 -20.63 -24.73
C ASN A 188 3.44 -21.48 -24.99
N ASN A 189 4.22 -21.73 -23.95
CA ASN A 189 5.28 -22.73 -24.01
C ASN A 189 4.67 -24.15 -23.88
N GLY A 190 4.39 -24.74 -25.05
CA GLY A 190 4.55 -26.17 -25.34
C GLY A 190 3.50 -27.14 -24.79
N ALA A 191 2.48 -27.44 -25.60
CA ALA A 191 2.16 -28.82 -26.04
C ALA A 191 0.98 -28.79 -27.05
N ASN A 192 1.30 -29.12 -28.31
CA ASN A 192 0.42 -29.65 -29.37
C ASN A 192 -1.09 -29.38 -29.28
N GLN A 193 -1.60 -28.49 -30.13
CA GLN A 193 -2.67 -28.83 -31.07
C GLN A 193 -2.84 -27.74 -32.14
N GLU A 194 -3.12 -28.20 -33.34
CA GLU A 194 -3.24 -27.46 -34.59
C GLU A 194 -4.33 -26.38 -34.51
N HIS A 195 -3.99 -25.14 -34.85
CA HIS A 195 -4.95 -24.18 -35.38
C HIS A 195 -4.28 -23.46 -36.55
N LYS A 196 -4.49 -24.00 -37.75
CA LYS A 196 -4.10 -23.40 -39.03
C LYS A 196 -5.25 -22.64 -39.69
N ASP A 197 -6.42 -22.55 -39.06
CA ASP A 197 -7.62 -22.00 -39.69
C ASP A 197 -7.82 -20.49 -39.47
N ASP A 198 -7.37 -19.90 -38.35
CA ASP A 198 -7.67 -18.47 -38.06
C ASP A 198 -6.79 -17.46 -38.83
N ASP A 199 -5.55 -17.83 -39.17
CA ASP A 199 -4.62 -16.91 -39.87
C ASP A 199 -5.00 -16.74 -41.35
N GLN A 200 -5.56 -17.77 -42.00
CA GLN A 200 -6.00 -17.68 -43.40
C GLN A 200 -7.30 -16.87 -43.54
N GLU A 201 -8.23 -16.99 -42.59
CA GLU A 201 -9.48 -16.24 -42.61
C GLU A 201 -9.21 -14.73 -42.40
N MET A 202 -8.26 -14.38 -41.52
CA MET A 202 -7.88 -12.99 -41.26
C MET A 202 -7.12 -12.35 -42.44
N GLU A 203 -6.26 -13.10 -43.15
CA GLU A 203 -5.58 -12.61 -44.35
C GLU A 203 -6.53 -12.40 -45.53
N GLU A 204 -7.53 -13.26 -45.71
CA GLU A 204 -8.56 -13.11 -46.75
C GLU A 204 -9.47 -11.90 -46.49
N ASP A 205 -9.85 -11.67 -45.22
CA ASP A 205 -10.68 -10.52 -44.84
C ASP A 205 -9.92 -9.19 -44.96
N LEU A 206 -8.64 -9.15 -44.58
CA LEU A 206 -7.78 -7.98 -44.78
C LEU A 206 -7.56 -7.69 -46.27
N SER A 207 -7.41 -8.73 -47.09
CA SER A 207 -7.24 -8.57 -48.54
C SER A 207 -8.50 -8.03 -49.23
N LYS A 208 -9.69 -8.45 -48.78
CA LYS A 208 -10.97 -7.86 -49.24
C LYS A 208 -11.11 -6.40 -48.83
N TRP A 209 -10.77 -6.08 -47.59
CA TRP A 209 -10.84 -4.70 -47.08
C TRP A 209 -9.89 -3.77 -47.83
N LEU A 210 -8.67 -4.21 -48.13
CA LEU A 210 -7.69 -3.41 -48.87
C LEU A 210 -8.08 -3.21 -50.34
N ALA A 211 -8.85 -4.12 -50.93
CA ALA A 211 -9.37 -3.96 -52.29
C ALA A 211 -10.49 -2.90 -52.40
N GLU A 212 -11.13 -2.52 -51.29
CA GLU A 212 -12.18 -1.49 -51.25
C GLU A 212 -11.63 -0.08 -51.01
N ILE A 213 -10.35 0.07 -50.67
CA ILE A 213 -9.73 1.38 -50.44
C ILE A 213 -9.30 1.99 -51.77
N ASN A 214 -10.08 2.96 -52.25
CA ASN A 214 -9.72 3.75 -53.43
C ASN A 214 -8.86 4.95 -53.01
N ILE A 215 -7.55 4.89 -53.27
CA ILE A 215 -6.61 5.96 -52.94
C ILE A 215 -6.73 7.04 -54.03
N ILE A 216 -7.24 8.21 -53.65
CA ILE A 216 -7.32 9.39 -54.53
C ILE A 216 -6.14 10.30 -54.19
N GLU A 217 -5.17 10.40 -55.10
CA GLU A 217 -4.07 11.35 -54.96
C GLU A 217 -4.58 12.78 -55.26
N ASN A 218 -4.45 13.66 -54.27
CA ASN A 218 -4.88 15.05 -54.40
C ASN A 218 -3.68 15.91 -54.81
N ASP A 219 -3.60 16.29 -56.10
CA ASP A 219 -2.46 16.99 -56.69
C ASP A 219 -2.22 18.41 -56.13
N LYS A 220 -3.11 18.93 -55.28
CA LYS A 220 -2.94 20.22 -54.59
C LYS A 220 -3.37 20.11 -53.13
N PRO A 221 -2.49 19.59 -52.24
CA PRO A 221 -2.81 19.55 -50.82
C PRO A 221 -2.92 20.97 -50.25
N SER A 222 -3.98 21.22 -49.49
CA SER A 222 -4.13 22.45 -48.71
C SER A 222 -3.00 22.56 -47.68
N ILE A 223 -2.48 23.77 -47.46
CA ILE A 223 -1.36 24.03 -46.54
C ILE A 223 -1.72 23.67 -45.08
N LEU A 224 -3.01 23.64 -44.73
CA LEU A 224 -3.48 23.23 -43.40
C LEU A 224 -3.89 21.76 -43.29
N GLY A 225 -3.78 20.97 -44.37
CA GLY A 225 -4.23 19.58 -44.38
C GLY A 225 -5.72 19.44 -44.06
N ASP A 226 -6.07 18.35 -43.39
CA ASP A 226 -7.39 17.84 -43.00
C ASP A 226 -8.05 18.61 -41.82
N LEU A 227 -7.58 19.83 -41.54
CA LEU A 227 -8.10 20.70 -40.49
C LEU A 227 -9.15 21.72 -40.96
N THR A 228 -9.48 21.76 -42.25
CA THR A 228 -10.64 22.51 -42.73
C THR A 228 -11.90 21.68 -42.50
N LYS A 229 -12.89 22.24 -41.81
CA LYS A 229 -14.25 21.67 -41.85
C LYS A 229 -14.71 21.69 -43.30
N ASP A 230 -15.09 20.54 -43.81
CA ASP A 230 -15.80 20.46 -45.07
C ASP A 230 -17.13 21.22 -44.88
N ASP A 231 -17.30 22.33 -45.59
CA ASP A 231 -18.60 22.98 -45.69
C ASP A 231 -19.47 22.09 -46.60
N ASP A 232 -20.56 21.58 -46.02
CA ASP A 232 -21.48 20.61 -46.62
C ASP A 232 -22.03 21.04 -48.00
N GLU A 233 -21.89 20.16 -49.01
CA GLU A 233 -22.82 19.99 -50.13
C GLU A 233 -23.22 18.51 -50.27
#